data_AF-A0A9Q9DTZ9-F1
#
_entry.id   AF-A0A9Q9DTZ9-F1
#
_cell.length_a   1.000
_cell.length_b   1.000
_cell.length_c   1.000
_cell.angle_alpha   90.00
_cell.angle_beta   90.00
_cell.angle_gamma   90.00
#
_symmetry.space_group_name_H-M   'P 1'
#
loop_
_entity.id
_entity.type
_entity.pdbx_description
1 polymer ?
#
loop_
_entity_poly.entity_id
_entity_poly.type
_entity_poly.pdbx_seq_one_letter_code
_entity_poly.pdbx_strand_id
1 'polypeptide(L)'
;MTRTLNFDLMPVGLSVQGACKFGFERRSDISAPANPSRRSETDKIPSQTKNVVVVGGSFTGYSTAKYLTETLPTGYRVVLVEKNSHFNYVFAFPRFSVMKGCERLAFIPYTGLEKSAPKGVFEFVQGMVEKVDERVVRLEGGKELEYEYLIIATGTSSGLPSKVAATESPDAQQELRGLQSKIEKAARIAVVGGGAVGVELASDIKDFYPEKSVVLLHSRDRLLPSFGERLHEYVMKRLGDMGVEVWLNERPQIVDGSHTLKLKHGKEETFDLIIPCTGQRPNSSVISDFSWESISKDSSHILVRPTLQIVDERFPNVFAAGDVAATGGPKMGRAGYMQTLVVAENVLSLIKGKNDLKVYQPLRWLEGSIKLTLGKVTYASESAEREILMPSNSGKIDIDAKKAWRHFGEKARASEYLPTIFESITSLQTRTACSFAAWPLCVSPEYRRKGLATQGENDWGFGILSSNPAAVMALLRACDHGIENASFDMVKEYGANIMATSPIRYVREAKLKGRVFGIEEGTGTMCCADTNFWVDHAEPLAILAEVKKKITWPFGELPEGCEFLALIHSPSTTSH
;
A
#
# COMPACT_ATOMS: atom_id res chain seq x y z
N MET A 1 -24.84 20.52 -13.21
CA MET A 1 -23.37 20.58 -13.36
C MET A 1 -22.75 19.72 -12.28
N THR A 2 -22.42 18.49 -12.67
CA THR A 2 -22.08 17.36 -11.80
C THR A 2 -20.57 17.35 -11.61
N ARG A 3 -20.08 17.69 -10.41
CA ARG A 3 -18.65 17.53 -10.06
C ARG A 3 -18.45 16.14 -9.46
N THR A 4 -17.74 15.29 -10.18
CA THR A 4 -17.24 14.00 -9.73
C THR A 4 -16.21 14.22 -8.62
N LEU A 5 -16.53 13.82 -7.39
CA LEU A 5 -15.58 13.78 -6.27
C LEU A 5 -14.78 12.48 -6.36
N ASN A 6 -13.47 12.60 -6.63
CA ASN A 6 -12.54 11.48 -6.55
C ASN A 6 -12.33 11.11 -5.07
N PHE A 7 -12.90 9.98 -4.64
CA PHE A 7 -12.64 9.37 -3.34
C PHE A 7 -11.36 8.53 -3.40
N ASP A 8 -10.22 9.22 -3.25
CA ASP A 8 -8.93 8.56 -3.09
C ASP A 8 -8.64 8.25 -1.61
N LEU A 9 -7.89 7.16 -1.38
CA LEU A 9 -7.43 6.68 -0.07
C LEU A 9 -6.66 7.77 0.69
N MET A 10 -7.14 8.12 1.90
CA MET A 10 -6.65 9.22 2.76
C MET A 10 -6.70 10.59 2.07
N PRO A 11 -6.83 11.72 2.81
CA PRO A 11 -6.87 13.03 2.18
C PRO A 11 -5.59 13.24 1.35
N VAL A 12 -5.77 13.21 0.04
CA VAL A 12 -4.77 13.56 -0.95
C VAL A 12 -4.44 15.04 -0.73
N GLY A 13 -3.22 15.30 -0.26
CA GLY A 13 -2.55 16.60 -0.31
C GLY A 13 -3.42 17.84 -0.08
N LEU A 14 -3.61 18.24 1.18
CA LEU A 14 -3.59 19.67 1.47
C LEU A 14 -2.14 20.10 1.35
N SER A 15 -1.79 20.67 0.19
CA SER A 15 -0.56 21.43 0.08
C SER A 15 -0.58 22.54 1.13
N VAL A 16 0.50 22.64 1.90
CA VAL A 16 0.79 23.78 2.76
C VAL A 16 1.14 24.96 1.86
N GLN A 17 0.14 25.55 1.19
CA GLN A 17 0.27 26.83 0.49
C GLN A 17 -0.95 27.75 0.69
N GLY A 18 -1.92 27.35 1.52
CA GLY A 18 -3.18 28.08 1.69
C GLY A 18 -3.38 28.76 3.04
N ALA A 19 -2.34 29.31 3.69
CA ALA A 19 -2.53 30.09 4.92
C ALA A 19 -1.39 31.10 5.17
N CYS A 20 -1.14 31.99 4.20
CA CYS A 20 -0.42 33.25 4.44
C CYS A 20 -0.94 34.31 3.46
N LYS A 21 -2.16 34.80 3.70
CA LYS A 21 -2.59 36.13 3.24
C LYS A 21 -2.78 37.00 4.47
N PHE A 22 -1.67 37.37 5.10
CA PHE A 22 -1.61 38.58 5.91
C PHE A 22 -0.98 39.66 5.05
N GLY A 23 -1.73 40.74 4.87
CA GLY A 23 -1.38 41.87 4.02
C GLY A 23 -0.08 42.51 4.50
N PHE A 24 0.85 42.65 3.56
CA PHE A 24 1.97 43.57 3.71
C PHE A 24 1.69 44.76 2.80
N GLU A 25 1.20 45.84 3.41
CA GLU A 25 1.20 47.16 2.79
C GLU A 25 2.66 47.58 2.57
N ARG A 26 2.95 48.00 1.34
CA ARG A 26 4.23 48.61 0.96
C ARG A 26 4.35 49.95 1.69
N ARG A 27 5.27 50.04 2.65
CA ARG A 27 5.93 51.31 3.00
C ARG A 27 7.37 51.26 2.50
N SER A 28 7.63 52.14 1.55
CA SER A 28 8.95 52.58 1.14
C SER A 28 9.64 53.32 2.28
N ASP A 29 10.96 53.39 2.17
CA ASP A 29 11.88 54.28 2.88
C ASP A 29 12.36 53.80 4.25
N ILE A 30 13.63 53.38 4.31
CA ILE A 30 14.73 54.18 4.88
C ILE A 30 16.05 53.36 4.87
N SER A 31 17.10 54.07 4.46
CA SER A 31 18.54 53.80 4.39
C SER A 31 19.22 52.82 5.36
N ALA A 32 20.25 52.13 4.87
CA ALA A 32 21.34 51.56 5.67
C ALA A 32 22.19 52.66 6.35
N PRO A 33 22.77 52.39 7.54
CA PRO A 33 24.21 52.07 7.55
C PRO A 33 24.68 51.06 8.63
N ALA A 34 25.99 50.81 8.59
CA ALA A 34 26.85 49.80 9.25
C ALA A 34 26.87 49.72 10.79
N ASN A 35 27.17 48.52 11.33
CA ASN A 35 28.42 48.13 12.05
C ASN A 35 28.23 46.75 12.78
N PRO A 36 29.19 45.81 12.77
CA PRO A 36 29.04 44.49 13.41
C PRO A 36 29.69 44.48 14.81
N SER A 37 28.89 44.54 15.87
CA SER A 37 29.34 44.14 17.22
C SER A 37 28.20 44.14 18.23
N ARG A 38 27.58 42.96 18.41
CA ARG A 38 26.99 42.49 19.69
C ARG A 38 26.53 41.04 19.49
N ARG A 39 27.43 40.10 19.73
CA ARG A 39 27.03 38.75 20.16
C ARG A 39 26.65 38.88 21.63
N SER A 40 25.36 38.93 21.94
CA SER A 40 24.88 38.68 23.29
C SER A 40 24.73 37.17 23.47
N GLU A 41 25.49 36.64 24.42
CA GLU A 41 25.31 35.33 25.03
C GLU A 41 23.86 35.15 25.46
N THR A 42 23.18 34.14 24.90
CA THR A 42 22.42 33.08 25.61
C THR A 42 21.62 32.25 24.59
N ASP A 43 22.30 31.57 23.68
CA ASP A 43 21.77 30.33 23.10
C ASP A 43 22.55 29.20 23.75
N LYS A 44 22.17 28.84 24.98
CA LYS A 44 22.61 27.58 25.58
C LYS A 44 22.00 26.47 24.73
N ILE A 45 22.82 25.87 23.87
CA ILE A 45 22.49 24.60 23.21
C ILE A 45 22.09 23.62 24.32
N PRO A 46 20.87 23.06 24.33
CA PRO A 46 20.47 22.09 25.36
C PRO A 46 21.46 20.92 25.34
N SER A 47 22.06 20.61 26.48
CA SER A 47 23.15 19.62 26.59
C SER A 47 22.69 18.17 26.43
N GLN A 48 21.40 17.90 26.22
CA GLN A 48 20.86 16.57 25.95
C GLN A 48 19.57 16.70 25.12
N THR A 49 19.51 16.00 23.99
CA THR A 49 18.33 15.94 23.13
C THR A 49 17.20 15.20 23.86
N LYS A 50 16.02 15.83 23.96
CA LYS A 50 14.82 15.24 24.59
C LYS A 50 14.08 14.32 23.63
N ASN A 51 13.58 13.19 24.12
CA ASN A 51 12.88 12.22 23.30
C ASN A 51 11.36 12.45 23.33
N VAL A 52 10.75 12.45 22.14
CA VAL A 52 9.32 12.21 21.96
C VAL A 52 9.17 10.78 21.46
N VAL A 53 8.72 9.88 22.34
CA VAL A 53 8.64 8.44 22.05
C VAL A 53 7.25 8.11 21.53
N VAL A 54 7.19 7.43 20.39
CA VAL A 54 5.96 6.89 19.81
C VAL A 54 6.03 5.38 19.85
N VAL A 55 5.09 4.73 20.54
CA VAL A 55 5.04 3.27 20.68
C VAL A 55 3.95 2.70 19.77
N GLY A 56 4.37 1.86 18.81
CA GLY A 56 3.55 1.32 17.74
C GLY A 56 3.75 2.09 16.44
N GLY A 57 4.10 1.40 15.36
CA GLY A 57 4.44 1.92 14.04
C GLY A 57 3.38 1.67 12.97
N SER A 58 2.16 1.26 13.33
CA SER A 58 1.06 1.19 12.37
C SER A 58 0.53 2.58 11.98
N PHE A 59 -0.63 2.68 11.32
CA PHE A 59 -1.13 3.91 10.69
C PHE A 59 -1.03 5.16 11.55
N THR A 60 -1.56 5.12 12.78
CA THR A 60 -1.52 6.28 13.70
C THR A 60 -0.10 6.60 14.13
N GLY A 61 0.65 5.61 14.63
CA GLY A 61 1.97 5.87 15.19
C GLY A 61 3.02 6.27 14.14
N TYR A 62 3.04 5.62 12.97
CA TYR A 62 3.88 6.06 11.86
C TYR A 62 3.55 7.49 11.42
N SER A 63 2.26 7.80 11.25
CA SER A 63 1.84 9.15 10.84
C SER A 63 2.24 10.20 11.88
N THR A 64 2.08 9.88 13.18
CA THR A 64 2.49 10.76 14.28
C THR A 64 4.00 10.95 14.30
N ALA A 65 4.78 9.88 14.19
CA ALA A 65 6.23 9.95 14.12
C ALA A 65 6.68 10.82 12.93
N LYS A 66 6.13 10.59 11.74
CA LYS A 66 6.43 11.38 10.54
C LYS A 66 6.13 12.87 10.73
N TYR A 67 4.92 13.19 11.19
CA TYR A 67 4.52 14.59 11.40
C TYR A 67 5.43 15.29 12.41
N LEU A 68 5.75 14.62 13.53
CA LEU A 68 6.64 15.16 14.55
C LEU A 68 8.07 15.34 14.03
N THR A 69 8.59 14.40 13.25
CA THR A 69 9.92 14.52 12.62
C THR A 69 10.01 15.75 11.70
N GLU A 70 8.92 16.14 11.05
CA GLU A 70 8.86 17.32 10.17
C GLU A 70 8.66 18.65 10.92
N THR A 71 8.27 18.62 12.21
CA THR A 71 7.76 19.82 12.93
C THR A 71 8.38 20.07 14.30
N LEU A 72 9.11 19.12 14.89
CA LEU A 72 9.73 19.29 16.20
C LEU A 72 10.77 20.42 16.20
N PRO A 73 10.84 21.21 17.29
CA PRO A 73 11.88 22.22 17.44
C PRO A 73 13.24 21.59 17.77
N THR A 74 14.31 22.35 17.54
CA THR A 74 15.67 21.99 17.94
C THR A 74 15.74 21.57 19.41
N GLY A 75 16.50 20.52 19.69
CA GLY A 75 16.64 19.95 21.03
C GLY A 75 15.68 18.80 21.33
N TYR A 76 14.79 18.45 20.39
CA TYR A 76 13.94 17.27 20.46
C TYR A 76 14.23 16.29 19.32
N ARG A 77 13.97 15.01 19.55
CA ARG A 77 13.96 13.97 18.52
C ARG A 77 12.78 13.02 18.71
N VAL A 78 12.31 12.44 17.61
CA VAL A 78 11.31 11.37 17.61
C VAL A 78 12.02 10.02 17.73
N VAL A 79 11.54 9.17 18.62
CA VAL A 79 11.93 7.75 18.68
C VAL A 79 10.68 6.90 18.41
N LEU A 80 10.62 6.24 17.26
CA LEU A 80 9.54 5.32 16.93
C LEU A 80 9.93 3.91 17.38
N VAL A 81 9.19 3.36 18.34
CA VAL A 81 9.36 1.99 18.84
C VAL A 81 8.29 1.10 18.24
N GLU A 82 8.70 0.06 17.52
CA GLU A 82 7.78 -0.88 16.87
C GLU A 82 8.37 -2.29 16.87
N LYS A 83 7.55 -3.30 17.20
CA LYS A 83 8.04 -4.69 17.27
C LYS A 83 8.36 -5.27 15.89
N ASN A 84 7.62 -4.88 14.86
CA ASN A 84 7.75 -5.41 13.51
C ASN A 84 8.89 -4.72 12.75
N SER A 85 9.67 -5.47 11.96
CA SER A 85 10.67 -4.90 11.04
C SER A 85 10.07 -4.12 9.86
N HIS A 86 8.74 -4.10 9.77
CA HIS A 86 7.97 -3.57 8.65
C HIS A 86 6.63 -3.00 9.12
N PHE A 87 6.09 -2.10 8.31
CA PHE A 87 4.72 -1.64 8.38
C PHE A 87 3.77 -2.68 7.77
N ASN A 88 2.78 -3.08 8.55
CA ASN A 88 1.71 -3.96 8.11
C ASN A 88 0.62 -3.15 7.39
N TYR A 89 0.53 -3.28 6.06
CA TYR A 89 -0.58 -2.75 5.26
C TYR A 89 -1.81 -3.67 5.39
N VAL A 90 -2.40 -3.66 6.59
CA VAL A 90 -3.45 -4.60 7.02
C VAL A 90 -4.71 -4.59 6.14
N PHE A 91 -4.95 -3.52 5.38
CA PHE A 91 -6.06 -3.48 4.41
C PHE A 91 -5.91 -4.52 3.30
N ALA A 92 -4.69 -4.95 2.99
CA ALA A 92 -4.46 -5.98 2.00
C ALA A 92 -4.50 -7.40 2.58
N PHE A 93 -4.48 -7.56 3.91
CA PHE A 93 -4.37 -8.89 4.52
C PHE A 93 -5.54 -9.84 4.21
N PRO A 94 -6.82 -9.42 4.21
CA PRO A 94 -7.92 -10.31 3.83
C PRO A 94 -7.70 -10.89 2.43
N ARG A 95 -7.39 -10.04 1.45
CA ARG A 95 -7.13 -10.47 0.08
C ARG A 95 -5.87 -11.27 -0.06
N PHE A 96 -4.77 -10.85 0.54
CA PHE A 96 -3.49 -11.56 0.43
C PHE A 96 -3.45 -12.82 1.29
N SER A 97 -4.47 -13.07 2.12
CA SER A 97 -4.71 -14.39 2.72
C SER A 97 -5.30 -15.39 1.72
N VAL A 98 -5.84 -14.93 0.59
CA VAL A 98 -6.44 -15.75 -0.47
C VAL A 98 -5.58 -15.73 -1.74
N MET A 99 -5.22 -14.53 -2.19
CA MET A 99 -4.47 -14.28 -3.41
C MET A 99 -2.98 -14.55 -3.21
N LYS A 100 -2.47 -15.52 -3.97
CA LYS A 100 -1.06 -15.89 -4.00
C LYS A 100 -0.19 -14.86 -4.74
N GLY A 101 1.06 -14.77 -4.34
CA GLY A 101 2.14 -14.08 -5.02
C GLY A 101 2.24 -12.57 -4.75
N CYS A 102 1.35 -11.98 -3.96
CA CYS A 102 1.35 -10.55 -3.62
C CYS A 102 1.58 -10.23 -2.14
N GLU A 103 1.74 -11.24 -1.28
CA GLU A 103 1.81 -11.16 0.19
C GLU A 103 2.85 -10.16 0.66
N ARG A 104 4.04 -10.21 0.05
CA ARG A 104 5.16 -9.30 0.36
C ARG A 104 4.79 -7.83 0.23
N LEU A 105 3.85 -7.48 -0.65
CA LEU A 105 3.42 -6.09 -0.84
C LEU A 105 2.66 -5.54 0.38
N ALA A 106 2.21 -6.40 1.31
CA ALA A 106 1.59 -5.94 2.54
C ALA A 106 2.59 -5.62 3.66
N PHE A 107 3.89 -5.85 3.45
CA PHE A 107 4.93 -5.66 4.47
C PHE A 107 5.95 -4.62 4.00
N ILE A 108 5.72 -3.36 4.36
CA ILE A 108 6.45 -2.20 3.83
C ILE A 108 7.59 -1.81 4.79
N PRO A 109 8.86 -1.72 4.37
CA PRO A 109 9.95 -1.32 5.26
C PRO A 109 9.79 0.10 5.84
N TYR A 110 10.25 0.33 7.07
CA TYR A 110 10.25 1.68 7.70
C TYR A 110 11.36 2.61 7.17
N THR A 111 12.26 2.11 6.33
CA THR A 111 13.45 2.82 5.84
C THR A 111 13.12 4.12 5.10
N GLY A 112 11.90 4.28 4.59
CA GLY A 112 11.51 5.49 3.87
C GLY A 112 11.47 6.73 4.77
N LEU A 113 11.06 6.58 6.03
CA LEU A 113 11.05 7.70 6.98
C LEU A 113 12.48 8.09 7.37
N GLU A 114 13.33 7.11 7.69
CA GLU A 114 14.75 7.31 8.01
C GLU A 114 15.51 8.05 6.90
N LYS A 115 15.28 7.67 5.64
CA LYS A 115 15.93 8.30 4.48
C LYS A 115 15.52 9.77 4.30
N SER A 116 14.28 10.11 4.65
CA SER A 116 13.73 11.45 4.47
C SER A 116 14.01 12.40 5.64
N ALA A 117 14.26 11.85 6.84
CA ALA A 117 14.44 12.62 8.06
C ALA A 117 15.82 13.31 8.11
N PRO A 118 15.90 14.57 8.59
CA PRO A 118 17.18 15.18 8.92
C PRO A 118 17.94 14.34 9.98
N LYS A 119 19.26 14.27 9.85
CA LYS A 119 20.11 13.50 10.78
C LYS A 119 19.85 13.90 12.24
N GLY A 120 19.60 12.91 13.09
CA GLY A 120 19.43 13.09 14.54
C GLY A 120 18.02 13.46 15.00
N VAL A 121 17.09 13.75 14.08
CA VAL A 121 15.69 14.11 14.43
C VAL A 121 14.79 12.88 14.58
N PHE A 122 15.15 11.77 13.94
CA PHE A 122 14.39 10.52 13.96
C PHE A 122 15.28 9.33 14.29
N GLU A 123 14.79 8.44 15.14
CA GLU A 123 15.36 7.12 15.44
C GLU A 123 14.25 6.07 15.35
N PHE A 124 14.48 5.01 14.57
CA PHE A 124 13.65 3.81 14.60
C PHE A 124 14.27 2.78 15.56
N VAL A 125 13.47 2.26 16.48
CA VAL A 125 13.86 1.20 17.40
C VAL A 125 12.94 0.02 17.18
N GLN A 126 13.47 -1.02 16.55
CA GLN A 126 12.76 -2.29 16.47
C GLN A 126 12.79 -2.98 17.83
N GLY A 127 11.63 -3.25 18.42
CA GLY A 127 11.52 -4.00 19.66
C GLY A 127 10.12 -4.01 20.25
N MET A 128 9.83 -5.06 21.01
CA MET A 128 8.56 -5.22 21.73
C MET A 128 8.63 -4.42 23.03
N VAL A 129 7.66 -3.53 23.25
CA VAL A 129 7.52 -2.86 24.55
C VAL A 129 6.90 -3.83 25.54
N GLU A 130 7.63 -4.10 26.61
CA GLU A 130 7.15 -4.91 27.72
C GLU A 130 6.30 -4.06 28.66
N LYS A 131 6.85 -2.90 29.07
CA LYS A 131 6.28 -2.03 30.09
C LYS A 131 6.63 -0.57 29.83
N VAL A 132 5.75 0.31 30.26
CA VAL A 132 5.97 1.76 30.34
C VAL A 132 5.88 2.17 31.80
N ASP A 133 6.76 3.06 32.20
CA ASP A 133 6.80 3.72 33.51
C ASP A 133 6.65 5.24 33.32
N GLU A 134 6.67 6.03 34.38
CA GLU A 134 6.40 7.48 34.37
C GLU A 134 7.27 8.29 33.41
N ARG A 135 8.50 7.81 33.14
CA ARG A 135 9.48 8.49 32.26
C ARG A 135 10.23 7.56 31.31
N VAL A 136 10.02 6.24 31.40
CA VAL A 136 10.81 5.24 30.70
C VAL A 136 9.92 4.24 29.97
N VAL A 137 10.23 3.96 28.71
CA VAL A 137 9.71 2.81 27.97
C VAL A 137 10.74 1.68 28.06
N ARG A 138 10.33 0.51 28.58
CA ARG A 138 11.17 -0.68 28.68
C ARG A 138 10.79 -1.68 27.61
N LEU A 139 11.79 -2.11 26.84
CA LEU A 139 11.63 -3.11 25.79
C LEU A 139 12.04 -4.49 26.31
N GLU A 140 11.49 -5.53 25.70
CA GLU A 140 12.00 -6.88 25.87
C GLU A 140 13.51 -6.91 25.56
N GLY A 141 14.27 -7.65 26.37
CA GLY A 141 15.73 -7.66 26.32
C GLY A 141 16.42 -6.55 27.12
N GLY A 142 15.65 -5.72 27.86
CA GLY A 142 16.17 -4.81 28.89
C GLY A 142 16.63 -3.44 28.38
N LYS A 143 16.38 -3.10 27.11
CA LYS A 143 16.64 -1.75 26.60
C LYS A 143 15.63 -0.77 27.21
N GLU A 144 16.12 0.37 27.69
CA GLU A 144 15.30 1.43 28.27
C GLU A 144 15.42 2.72 27.45
N LEU A 145 14.28 3.39 27.27
CA LEU A 145 14.18 4.65 26.54
C LEU A 145 13.47 5.68 27.42
N GLU A 146 14.23 6.68 27.89
CA GLU A 146 13.63 7.84 28.54
C GLU A 146 12.80 8.66 27.55
N TYR A 147 11.72 9.26 28.03
CA TYR A 147 10.87 10.15 27.24
C TYR A 147 10.51 11.44 27.97
N GLU A 148 10.41 12.52 27.22
CA GLU A 148 9.76 13.75 27.67
C GLU A 148 8.26 13.70 27.36
N TYR A 149 7.91 13.18 26.18
CA TYR A 149 6.52 12.95 25.76
C TYR A 149 6.38 11.53 25.22
N LEU A 150 5.25 10.89 25.54
CA LEU A 150 4.94 9.54 25.11
C LEU A 150 3.62 9.50 24.36
N ILE A 151 3.61 8.83 23.21
CA ILE A 151 2.42 8.55 22.42
C ILE A 151 2.25 7.03 22.31
N ILE A 152 1.14 6.51 22.83
CA ILE A 152 0.79 5.09 22.78
C ILE A 152 -0.16 4.84 21.62
N ALA A 153 0.33 4.14 20.60
CA ALA A 153 -0.38 3.78 19.36
C ALA A 153 -0.26 2.27 19.07
N THR A 154 -0.31 1.44 20.11
CA THR A 154 -0.09 -0.02 20.07
C THR A 154 -1.20 -0.82 19.38
N GLY A 155 -2.31 -0.16 19.03
CA GLY A 155 -3.43 -0.74 18.31
C GLY A 155 -4.07 -1.93 19.04
N THR A 156 -4.46 -2.94 18.26
CA THR A 156 -5.10 -4.17 18.77
C THR A 156 -4.36 -5.42 18.30
N SER A 157 -4.50 -6.50 19.07
CA SER A 157 -4.06 -7.85 18.72
C SER A 157 -5.25 -8.71 18.30
N SER A 158 -5.02 -9.57 17.31
CA SER A 158 -5.93 -10.60 16.83
C SER A 158 -5.12 -11.65 16.04
N GLY A 159 -5.77 -12.68 15.50
CA GLY A 159 -5.13 -13.62 14.57
C GLY A 159 -5.32 -13.22 13.10
N LEU A 160 -4.83 -14.09 12.21
CA LEU A 160 -5.14 -14.06 10.80
C LEU A 160 -6.67 -14.20 10.57
N PRO A 161 -7.23 -13.54 9.55
CA PRO A 161 -6.55 -12.78 8.50
C PRO A 161 -6.30 -11.31 8.87
N SER A 162 -6.61 -10.88 10.10
CA SER A 162 -6.53 -9.46 10.47
C SER A 162 -5.12 -9.00 10.85
N LYS A 163 -4.35 -9.88 11.48
CA LYS A 163 -2.98 -9.62 11.96
C LYS A 163 -2.14 -10.89 11.80
N VAL A 164 -0.85 -10.70 11.58
CA VAL A 164 0.19 -11.73 11.65
C VAL A 164 0.83 -11.72 13.04
N ALA A 165 1.32 -12.86 13.50
CA ALA A 165 2.02 -12.97 14.78
C ALA A 165 3.50 -12.59 14.65
N ALA A 166 4.12 -13.00 13.55
CA ALA A 166 5.52 -12.77 13.24
C ALA A 166 5.85 -11.28 13.14
N THR A 167 6.99 -10.94 13.71
CA THR A 167 7.53 -9.58 13.69
C THR A 167 8.49 -9.35 12.53
N GLU A 168 9.01 -10.43 11.94
CA GLU A 168 9.88 -10.36 10.77
C GLU A 168 9.10 -10.54 9.46
N SER A 169 9.42 -9.72 8.45
CA SER A 169 8.70 -9.72 7.16
C SER A 169 8.70 -11.10 6.46
N PRO A 170 9.82 -11.85 6.36
CA PRO A 170 9.80 -13.17 5.72
C PRO A 170 8.84 -14.17 6.41
N ASP A 171 8.81 -14.17 7.73
CA ASP A 171 7.97 -15.05 8.54
C ASP A 171 6.49 -14.62 8.49
N ALA A 172 6.23 -13.32 8.52
CA ALA A 172 4.89 -12.76 8.34
C ALA A 172 4.32 -13.08 6.94
N GLN A 173 5.14 -13.06 5.90
CA GLN A 173 4.75 -13.53 4.58
C GLN A 173 4.45 -15.03 4.58
N GLN A 174 5.22 -15.83 5.35
CA GLN A 174 5.00 -17.25 5.46
C GLN A 174 3.67 -17.57 6.17
N GLU A 175 3.26 -16.77 7.16
CA GLU A 175 1.95 -16.87 7.79
C GLU A 175 0.80 -16.67 6.80
N LEU A 176 0.87 -15.62 5.96
CA LEU A 176 -0.12 -15.40 4.90
C LEU A 176 -0.15 -16.56 3.90
N ARG A 177 1.02 -17.03 3.44
CA ARG A 177 1.12 -18.23 2.57
C ARG A 177 0.56 -19.49 3.21
N GLY A 178 0.71 -19.62 4.53
CA GLY A 178 0.13 -20.70 5.31
C GLY A 178 -1.40 -20.69 5.26
N LEU A 179 -2.04 -19.52 5.42
CA LEU A 179 -3.49 -19.39 5.30
C LEU A 179 -3.97 -19.61 3.87
N GLN A 180 -3.27 -19.08 2.86
CA GLN A 180 -3.58 -19.35 1.45
C GLN A 180 -3.60 -20.85 1.15
N SER A 181 -2.59 -21.58 1.62
CA SER A 181 -2.49 -23.03 1.41
C SER A 181 -3.63 -23.79 2.10
N LYS A 182 -4.08 -23.33 3.27
CA LYS A 182 -5.23 -23.91 3.97
C LYS A 182 -6.53 -23.63 3.21
N ILE A 183 -6.73 -22.41 2.70
CA ILE A 183 -7.90 -22.02 1.91
C ILE A 183 -7.97 -22.81 0.60
N GLU A 184 -6.84 -22.99 -0.08
CA GLU A 184 -6.77 -23.75 -1.32
C GLU A 184 -7.21 -25.22 -1.13
N LYS A 185 -6.78 -25.85 -0.04
CA LYS A 185 -7.08 -27.26 0.27
C LYS A 185 -8.51 -27.49 0.79
N ALA A 186 -9.10 -26.50 1.44
CA ALA A 186 -10.44 -26.62 2.02
C ALA A 186 -11.53 -26.54 0.96
N ALA A 187 -12.55 -27.41 1.04
CA ALA A 187 -13.72 -27.36 0.17
C ALA A 187 -14.89 -26.61 0.84
N ARG A 188 -15.07 -26.79 2.16
CA ARG A 188 -16.08 -26.11 2.97
C ARG A 188 -15.41 -25.24 4.03
N ILE A 189 -15.61 -23.92 3.94
CA ILE A 189 -14.93 -22.91 4.75
C ILE A 189 -15.94 -22.11 5.57
N ALA A 190 -15.75 -22.05 6.89
CA ALA A 190 -16.46 -21.13 7.76
C ALA A 190 -15.64 -19.86 7.98
N VAL A 191 -16.23 -18.70 7.70
CA VAL A 191 -15.70 -17.38 8.08
C VAL A 191 -16.54 -16.88 9.25
N VAL A 192 -15.92 -16.73 10.43
CA VAL A 192 -16.63 -16.35 11.65
C VAL A 192 -16.42 -14.87 11.92
N GLY A 193 -17.45 -14.05 11.65
CA GLY A 193 -17.47 -12.61 11.93
C GLY A 193 -17.82 -11.74 10.72
N GLY A 194 -19.10 -11.41 10.56
CA GLY A 194 -19.63 -10.45 9.55
C GLY A 194 -19.24 -8.97 9.69
N GLY A 195 -18.04 -8.66 10.19
CA GLY A 195 -17.43 -7.32 10.05
C GLY A 195 -16.71 -7.16 8.69
N ALA A 196 -16.05 -6.01 8.47
CA ALA A 196 -15.37 -5.72 7.20
C ALA A 196 -14.43 -6.86 6.75
N VAL A 197 -13.52 -7.29 7.63
CA VAL A 197 -12.56 -8.36 7.34
C VAL A 197 -13.24 -9.66 6.92
N GLY A 198 -14.28 -10.11 7.62
CA GLY A 198 -14.95 -11.37 7.30
C GLY A 198 -15.76 -11.29 6.01
N VAL A 199 -16.39 -10.15 5.73
CA VAL A 199 -17.09 -9.90 4.47
C VAL A 199 -16.09 -9.89 3.30
N GLU A 200 -14.99 -9.14 3.42
CA GLU A 200 -13.94 -9.06 2.41
C GLU A 200 -13.34 -10.44 2.14
N LEU A 201 -12.95 -11.16 3.19
CA LEU A 201 -12.38 -12.50 3.07
C LEU A 201 -13.35 -13.49 2.42
N ALA A 202 -14.62 -13.56 2.86
CA ALA A 202 -15.60 -14.49 2.29
C ALA A 202 -15.83 -14.21 0.80
N SER A 203 -15.90 -12.92 0.43
CA SER A 203 -16.05 -12.51 -0.97
C SER A 203 -14.81 -12.81 -1.80
N ASP A 204 -13.60 -12.56 -1.29
CA ASP A 204 -12.36 -12.86 -2.00
C ASP A 204 -12.20 -14.38 -2.18
N ILE A 205 -12.49 -15.20 -1.16
CA ILE A 205 -12.48 -16.67 -1.30
C ILE A 205 -13.41 -17.10 -2.45
N LYS A 206 -14.66 -16.62 -2.48
CA LYS A 206 -15.61 -16.99 -3.55
C LYS A 206 -15.21 -16.49 -4.94
N ASP A 207 -14.59 -15.32 -5.05
CA ASP A 207 -14.13 -14.80 -6.34
C ASP A 207 -12.91 -15.56 -6.87
N PHE A 208 -11.96 -15.93 -6.00
CA PHE A 208 -10.79 -16.72 -6.40
C PHE A 208 -11.09 -18.22 -6.56
N TYR A 209 -12.07 -18.75 -5.82
CA TYR A 209 -12.45 -20.17 -5.80
C TYR A 209 -13.99 -20.34 -5.84
N PRO A 210 -14.62 -20.12 -7.01
CA PRO A 210 -16.09 -20.13 -7.13
C PRO A 210 -16.76 -21.43 -6.68
N GLU A 211 -16.06 -22.55 -6.83
CA GLU A 211 -16.52 -23.90 -6.52
C GLU A 211 -16.60 -24.23 -5.02
N LYS A 212 -15.89 -23.49 -4.16
CA LYS A 212 -15.83 -23.77 -2.71
C LYS A 212 -17.13 -23.39 -2.00
N SER A 213 -17.55 -24.16 -1.01
CA SER A 213 -18.64 -23.79 -0.10
C SER A 213 -18.11 -22.84 0.97
N VAL A 214 -18.68 -21.64 1.06
CA VAL A 214 -18.26 -20.60 2.01
C VAL A 214 -19.47 -20.19 2.83
N VAL A 215 -19.35 -20.32 4.15
CA VAL A 215 -20.37 -19.92 5.12
C VAL A 215 -19.83 -18.76 5.97
N LEU A 216 -20.49 -17.59 5.90
CA LEU A 216 -20.19 -16.43 6.72
C LEU A 216 -21.15 -16.38 7.93
N LEU A 217 -20.61 -16.54 9.14
CA LEU A 217 -21.39 -16.48 10.38
C LEU A 217 -21.25 -15.13 11.06
N HIS A 218 -22.35 -14.57 11.56
CA HIS A 218 -22.31 -13.35 12.36
C HIS A 218 -23.32 -13.37 13.52
N SER A 219 -22.89 -12.86 14.68
CA SER A 219 -23.67 -12.95 15.91
C SER A 219 -24.88 -12.02 16.00
N ARG A 220 -25.01 -11.08 15.06
CA ARG A 220 -26.10 -10.09 15.00
C ARG A 220 -26.96 -10.35 13.78
N ASP A 221 -28.09 -9.67 13.73
CA ASP A 221 -29.09 -9.69 12.66
C ASP A 221 -28.67 -8.94 11.39
N ARG A 222 -27.56 -8.19 11.44
CA ARG A 222 -26.99 -7.49 10.27
C ARG A 222 -25.48 -7.63 10.19
N LEU A 223 -24.98 -7.79 8.97
CA LEU A 223 -23.56 -7.61 8.63
C LEU A 223 -23.17 -6.13 8.77
N LEU A 224 -21.89 -5.87 9.03
CA LEU A 224 -21.35 -4.50 9.14
C LEU A 224 -22.20 -3.60 10.06
N PRO A 225 -22.52 -4.03 11.29
CA PRO A 225 -23.53 -3.39 12.15
C PRO A 225 -23.16 -1.98 12.62
N SER A 226 -21.92 -1.53 12.39
CA SER A 226 -21.47 -0.15 12.65
C SER A 226 -21.78 0.82 11.51
N PHE A 227 -22.41 0.32 10.44
CA PHE A 227 -22.69 1.03 9.19
C PHE A 227 -24.20 1.03 8.90
N GLY A 228 -24.62 1.78 7.87
CA GLY A 228 -26.02 1.93 7.52
C GLY A 228 -26.64 0.66 6.96
N GLU A 229 -27.96 0.56 7.03
CA GLU A 229 -28.70 -0.64 6.61
C GLU A 229 -28.53 -0.92 5.12
N ARG A 230 -28.41 0.14 4.31
CA ARG A 230 -28.23 0.04 2.87
C ARG A 230 -26.95 -0.69 2.47
N LEU A 231 -25.86 -0.54 3.24
CA LEU A 231 -24.63 -1.30 2.99
C LEU A 231 -24.82 -2.77 3.34
N HIS A 232 -25.53 -3.07 4.44
CA HIS A 232 -25.87 -4.45 4.79
C HIS A 232 -26.66 -5.13 3.66
N GLU A 233 -27.74 -4.52 3.18
CA GLU A 233 -28.57 -5.06 2.09
C GLU A 233 -27.76 -5.30 0.81
N TYR A 234 -26.94 -4.31 0.44
CA TYR A 234 -26.07 -4.43 -0.73
C TYR A 234 -25.08 -5.59 -0.58
N VAL A 235 -24.41 -5.69 0.57
CA VAL A 235 -23.44 -6.76 0.83
C VAL A 235 -24.13 -8.12 0.86
N MET A 236 -25.28 -8.27 1.53
CA MET A 236 -26.06 -9.51 1.54
C MET A 236 -26.40 -9.96 0.12
N LYS A 237 -26.89 -9.04 -0.72
CA LYS A 237 -27.19 -9.34 -2.11
C LYS A 237 -25.94 -9.79 -2.87
N ARG A 238 -24.82 -9.07 -2.75
CA ARG A 238 -23.58 -9.41 -3.49
C ARG A 238 -22.99 -10.73 -3.04
N LEU A 239 -22.96 -11.00 -1.73
CA LEU A 239 -22.52 -12.29 -1.19
C LEU A 239 -23.42 -13.43 -1.67
N GLY A 240 -24.75 -13.23 -1.71
CA GLY A 240 -25.70 -14.18 -2.27
C GLY A 240 -25.51 -14.42 -3.77
N ASP A 241 -25.31 -13.36 -4.57
CA ASP A 241 -25.00 -13.45 -6.00
C ASP A 241 -23.70 -14.26 -6.25
N MET A 242 -22.75 -14.26 -5.30
CA MET A 242 -21.49 -15.02 -5.34
C MET A 242 -21.63 -16.44 -4.77
N GLY A 243 -22.79 -16.81 -4.22
CA GLY A 243 -23.04 -18.11 -3.59
C GLY A 243 -22.41 -18.28 -2.21
N VAL A 244 -22.14 -17.19 -1.47
CA VAL A 244 -21.79 -17.25 -0.05
C VAL A 244 -23.07 -17.48 0.76
N GLU A 245 -23.07 -18.50 1.62
CA GLU A 245 -24.13 -18.70 2.61
C GLU A 245 -23.89 -17.78 3.81
N VAL A 246 -24.89 -17.01 4.22
CA VAL A 246 -24.77 -16.08 5.36
C VAL A 246 -25.68 -16.51 6.49
N TRP A 247 -25.12 -16.81 7.66
CA TRP A 247 -25.85 -17.19 8.87
C TRP A 247 -25.76 -16.08 9.90
N LEU A 248 -26.86 -15.33 10.01
CA LEU A 248 -27.00 -14.23 10.96
C LEU A 248 -27.56 -14.73 12.29
N ASN A 249 -27.41 -13.93 13.33
CA ASN A 249 -27.77 -14.30 14.70
C ASN A 249 -27.05 -15.57 15.19
N GLU A 250 -25.91 -15.93 14.63
CA GLU A 250 -25.13 -17.10 15.06
C GLU A 250 -23.83 -16.67 15.73
N ARG A 251 -23.63 -17.09 16.98
CA ARG A 251 -22.40 -16.90 17.74
C ARG A 251 -21.76 -18.27 17.99
N PRO A 252 -21.07 -18.83 16.99
CA PRO A 252 -20.53 -20.16 17.12
C PRO A 252 -19.41 -20.20 18.17
N GLN A 253 -19.35 -21.28 18.94
CA GLN A 253 -18.18 -21.63 19.74
C GLN A 253 -17.31 -22.58 18.91
N ILE A 254 -16.03 -22.25 18.77
CA ILE A 254 -15.06 -23.15 18.15
C ILE A 254 -14.77 -24.24 19.18
N VAL A 255 -14.99 -25.50 18.81
CA VAL A 255 -14.65 -26.63 19.67
C VAL A 255 -13.14 -26.85 19.57
N ASP A 256 -12.42 -26.70 20.68
CA ASP A 256 -10.96 -26.66 20.71
C ASP A 256 -10.32 -27.86 20.00
N GLY A 257 -9.30 -27.57 19.18
CA GLY A 257 -8.56 -28.59 18.42
C GLY A 257 -9.36 -29.27 17.31
N SER A 258 -10.58 -28.81 16.99
CA SER A 258 -11.42 -29.39 15.95
C SER A 258 -11.75 -28.39 14.83
N HIS A 259 -12.29 -28.91 13.73
CA HIS A 259 -12.91 -28.10 12.68
C HIS A 259 -14.44 -27.97 12.84
N THR A 260 -14.92 -28.09 14.08
CA THR A 260 -16.36 -28.08 14.40
C THR A 260 -16.75 -26.77 15.08
N LEU A 261 -17.85 -26.19 14.59
CA LEU A 261 -18.53 -25.08 15.23
C LEU A 261 -19.76 -25.57 15.97
N LYS A 262 -19.86 -25.24 17.25
CA LYS A 262 -21.10 -25.39 18.03
C LYS A 262 -21.95 -24.14 17.85
N LEU A 263 -23.07 -24.30 17.15
CA LEU A 263 -24.04 -23.25 16.86
C LEU A 263 -25.06 -23.11 18.00
N LYS A 264 -26.01 -22.20 17.82
CA LYS A 264 -27.19 -22.11 18.70
C LYS A 264 -27.92 -23.45 18.80
N HIS A 265 -28.59 -23.63 19.94
CA HIS A 265 -29.38 -24.83 20.27
C HIS A 265 -28.57 -26.14 20.29
N GLY A 266 -27.24 -26.07 20.37
CA GLY A 266 -26.38 -27.25 20.47
C GLY A 266 -26.15 -27.99 19.15
N LYS A 267 -26.58 -27.42 18.02
CA LYS A 267 -26.26 -27.95 16.69
C LYS A 267 -24.75 -27.83 16.45
N GLU A 268 -24.14 -28.87 15.90
CA GLU A 268 -22.73 -28.88 15.52
C GLU A 268 -22.60 -28.94 14.00
N GLU A 269 -21.67 -28.17 13.44
CA GLU A 269 -21.36 -28.13 12.02
C GLU A 269 -19.86 -28.23 11.81
N THR A 270 -19.43 -29.19 10.98
CA THR A 270 -18.02 -29.41 10.68
C THR A 270 -17.64 -28.77 9.35
N PHE A 271 -16.49 -28.12 9.33
CA PHE A 271 -15.89 -27.46 8.17
C PHE A 271 -14.52 -28.07 7.88
N ASP A 272 -13.93 -27.80 6.72
CA ASP A 272 -12.52 -28.13 6.47
C ASP A 272 -11.59 -27.05 7.03
N LEU A 273 -12.11 -25.83 7.13
CA LEU A 273 -11.37 -24.68 7.64
C LEU A 273 -12.33 -23.70 8.33
N ILE A 274 -11.97 -23.27 9.54
CA ILE A 274 -12.63 -22.20 10.27
C ILE A 274 -11.66 -21.03 10.34
N ILE A 275 -12.11 -19.84 9.92
CA ILE A 275 -11.32 -18.62 9.91
C ILE A 275 -12.00 -17.57 10.81
N PRO A 276 -11.50 -17.35 12.04
CA PRO A 276 -12.00 -16.32 12.93
C PRO A 276 -11.64 -14.92 12.44
N CYS A 277 -12.64 -14.09 12.17
CA CYS A 277 -12.51 -12.66 11.84
C CYS A 277 -13.03 -11.77 12.99
N THR A 278 -12.87 -12.25 14.23
CA THR A 278 -13.33 -11.57 15.46
C THR A 278 -12.20 -11.55 16.50
N GLY A 279 -12.47 -10.98 17.69
CA GLY A 279 -11.56 -11.10 18.83
C GLY A 279 -10.41 -10.10 18.87
N GLN A 280 -10.56 -8.94 18.22
CA GLN A 280 -9.62 -7.83 18.38
C GLN A 280 -9.59 -7.38 19.86
N ARG A 281 -8.38 -7.29 20.43
CA ARG A 281 -8.15 -6.87 21.82
C ARG A 281 -7.18 -5.67 21.83
N PRO A 282 -7.54 -4.54 22.47
CA PRO A 282 -6.63 -3.40 22.62
C PRO A 282 -5.34 -3.79 23.35
N ASN A 283 -4.19 -3.31 22.86
CA ASN A 283 -2.88 -3.57 23.46
C ASN A 283 -2.56 -2.53 24.55
N SER A 284 -3.44 -2.45 25.55
CA SER A 284 -3.39 -1.43 26.62
C SER A 284 -2.52 -1.84 27.81
N SER A 285 -2.14 -3.12 27.91
CA SER A 285 -1.39 -3.65 29.06
C SER A 285 -0.04 -2.97 29.29
N VAL A 286 0.54 -2.33 28.27
CA VAL A 286 1.83 -1.64 28.39
C VAL A 286 1.84 -0.51 29.43
N ILE A 287 0.67 0.04 29.82
CA ILE A 287 0.56 1.09 30.84
C ILE A 287 0.03 0.58 32.20
N SER A 288 -0.20 -0.72 32.35
CA SER A 288 -0.86 -1.25 33.55
C SER A 288 -0.12 -0.93 34.85
N ASP A 289 1.20 -0.81 34.81
CA ASP A 289 1.99 -0.70 36.03
C ASP A 289 1.91 0.72 36.65
N PHE A 290 1.90 1.76 35.81
CA PHE A 290 1.91 3.16 36.28
C PHE A 290 0.55 3.87 36.14
N SER A 291 -0.34 3.42 35.24
CA SER A 291 -1.64 4.06 35.02
C SER A 291 -2.75 3.04 34.70
N TRP A 292 -2.89 2.01 35.55
CA TRP A 292 -3.97 1.01 35.44
C TRP A 292 -5.37 1.64 35.44
N GLU A 293 -5.57 2.75 36.14
CA GLU A 293 -6.85 3.49 36.20
C GLU A 293 -7.25 4.06 34.84
N SER A 294 -6.27 4.31 33.97
CA SER A 294 -6.52 4.70 32.58
C SER A 294 -6.95 3.54 31.69
N ILE A 295 -7.04 2.30 32.17
CA ILE A 295 -7.52 1.16 31.37
C ILE A 295 -8.99 0.87 31.72
N SER A 296 -9.87 0.93 30.71
CA SER A 296 -11.28 0.60 30.87
C SER A 296 -11.47 -0.85 31.31
N LYS A 297 -12.19 -1.08 32.42
CA LYS A 297 -12.55 -2.43 32.89
C LYS A 297 -13.47 -3.18 31.92
N ASP A 298 -14.30 -2.45 31.18
CA ASP A 298 -15.30 -3.03 30.27
C ASP A 298 -14.76 -3.30 28.88
N SER A 299 -14.01 -2.34 28.34
CA SER A 299 -13.57 -2.39 26.94
C SER A 299 -12.07 -2.68 26.77
N SER A 300 -11.30 -2.67 27.86
CA SER A 300 -9.84 -2.78 27.88
C SER A 300 -9.10 -1.71 27.08
N HIS A 301 -9.76 -0.67 26.57
CA HIS A 301 -9.13 0.46 25.89
C HIS A 301 -8.50 1.44 26.89
N ILE A 302 -7.48 2.18 26.46
CA ILE A 302 -6.92 3.29 27.22
C ILE A 302 -7.89 4.47 27.19
N LEU A 303 -8.42 4.84 28.34
CA LEU A 303 -9.25 6.02 28.56
C LEU A 303 -8.43 7.28 28.31
N VAL A 304 -8.96 8.16 27.46
CA VAL A 304 -8.32 9.43 27.11
C VAL A 304 -9.28 10.59 27.27
N ARG A 305 -8.73 11.76 27.60
CA ARG A 305 -9.44 13.03 27.51
C ARG A 305 -9.69 13.39 26.03
N PRO A 306 -10.58 14.36 25.73
CA PRO A 306 -10.74 14.85 24.37
C PRO A 306 -9.46 15.43 23.74
N THR A 307 -8.46 15.82 24.56
CA THR A 307 -7.12 16.23 24.10
C THR A 307 -6.20 15.07 23.74
N LEU A 308 -6.70 13.83 23.81
CA LEU A 308 -5.99 12.56 23.58
C LEU A 308 -4.88 12.23 24.59
N GLN A 309 -4.74 13.04 25.64
CA GLN A 309 -3.97 12.67 26.82
C GLN A 309 -4.69 11.55 27.57
N ILE A 310 -3.95 10.65 28.22
CA ILE A 310 -4.58 9.67 29.12
C ILE A 310 -5.32 10.40 30.26
N VAL A 311 -6.35 9.77 30.82
CA VAL A 311 -7.19 10.40 31.85
C VAL A 311 -6.45 10.68 33.16
N ASP A 312 -5.36 9.97 33.43
CA ASP A 312 -4.52 10.16 34.59
C ASP A 312 -3.76 11.49 34.55
N GLU A 313 -4.18 12.45 35.37
CA GLU A 313 -3.65 13.82 35.38
C GLU A 313 -2.21 13.92 35.87
N ARG A 314 -1.68 12.88 36.54
CA ARG A 314 -0.28 12.81 36.95
C ARG A 314 0.68 12.77 35.75
N PHE A 315 0.19 12.32 34.59
CA PHE A 315 0.99 12.10 33.39
C PHE A 315 0.48 12.95 32.20
N PRO A 316 0.54 14.29 32.29
CA PRO A 316 0.02 15.18 31.25
C PRO A 316 0.83 15.11 29.94
N ASN A 317 2.01 14.51 29.97
CA ASN A 317 2.88 14.29 28.81
C ASN A 317 2.65 12.94 28.09
N VAL A 318 1.67 12.14 28.54
CA VAL A 318 1.33 10.83 27.96
C VAL A 318 0.01 10.89 27.19
N PHE A 319 0.06 10.44 25.94
CA PHE A 319 -1.05 10.43 25.00
C PHE A 319 -1.35 9.00 24.54
N ALA A 320 -2.59 8.72 24.17
CA ALA A 320 -2.96 7.48 23.49
C ALA A 320 -3.89 7.76 22.30
N ALA A 321 -3.65 7.09 21.18
CA ALA A 321 -4.39 7.29 19.94
C ALA A 321 -4.49 6.00 19.10
N GLY A 322 -5.40 6.01 18.12
CA GLY A 322 -5.71 4.86 17.28
C GLY A 322 -6.63 3.86 17.98
N ASP A 323 -6.48 2.60 17.60
CA ASP A 323 -7.42 1.55 18.04
C ASP A 323 -7.29 1.18 19.52
N VAL A 324 -6.16 1.50 20.16
CA VAL A 324 -5.95 1.23 21.59
C VAL A 324 -6.73 2.17 22.51
N ALA A 325 -7.00 3.41 22.06
CA ALA A 325 -7.54 4.47 22.90
C ALA A 325 -9.07 4.59 22.81
N ALA A 326 -9.77 4.90 23.90
CA ALA A 326 -11.21 5.13 23.95
C ALA A 326 -11.57 6.56 23.48
N THR A 327 -11.31 6.87 22.21
CA THR A 327 -11.43 8.23 21.66
C THR A 327 -12.87 8.68 21.34
N GLY A 328 -13.86 7.80 21.51
CA GLY A 328 -15.25 8.05 21.07
C GLY A 328 -15.46 8.05 19.55
N GLY A 329 -14.38 8.02 18.76
CA GLY A 329 -14.39 7.92 17.30
C GLY A 329 -14.29 6.48 16.78
N PRO A 330 -14.46 6.29 15.46
CA PRO A 330 -14.37 4.97 14.84
C PRO A 330 -12.95 4.38 14.90
N LYS A 331 -12.87 3.05 14.92
CA LYS A 331 -11.62 2.27 14.97
C LYS A 331 -11.14 1.94 13.57
N MET A 332 -10.59 2.95 12.89
CA MET A 332 -10.26 2.91 11.47
C MET A 332 -9.00 3.74 11.17
N GLY A 333 -8.26 3.37 10.11
CA GLY A 333 -7.03 4.07 9.73
C GLY A 333 -7.22 5.57 9.46
N ARG A 334 -8.36 6.00 8.90
CA ARG A 334 -8.66 7.43 8.70
C ARG A 334 -8.83 8.16 10.03
N ALA A 335 -9.56 7.58 10.98
CA ALA A 335 -9.72 8.16 12.32
C ALA A 335 -8.37 8.26 13.04
N GLY A 336 -7.54 7.22 12.94
CA GLY A 336 -6.18 7.23 13.44
C GLY A 336 -5.34 8.38 12.88
N TYR A 337 -5.42 8.63 11.58
CA TYR A 337 -4.74 9.77 10.93
C TYR A 337 -5.26 11.13 11.42
N MET A 338 -6.57 11.29 11.64
CA MET A 338 -7.12 12.54 12.20
C MET A 338 -6.64 12.76 13.64
N GLN A 339 -6.55 11.69 14.43
CA GLN A 339 -6.04 11.72 15.81
C GLN A 339 -4.55 12.08 15.85
N THR A 340 -3.74 11.65 14.86
CA THR A 340 -2.34 12.03 14.72
C THR A 340 -2.15 13.55 14.75
N LEU A 341 -2.96 14.30 14.00
CA LEU A 341 -2.83 15.75 13.93
C LEU A 341 -3.06 16.39 15.30
N VAL A 342 -4.09 15.94 16.03
CA VAL A 342 -4.39 16.45 17.37
C VAL A 342 -3.28 16.14 18.36
N VAL A 343 -2.81 14.88 18.41
CA VAL A 343 -1.72 14.49 19.32
C VAL A 343 -0.45 15.28 19.03
N ALA A 344 -0.04 15.35 17.76
CA ALA A 344 1.20 16.01 17.40
C ALA A 344 1.16 17.52 17.70
N GLU A 345 0.05 18.20 17.38
CA GLU A 345 -0.11 19.62 17.69
C GLU A 345 -0.17 19.90 19.20
N ASN A 346 -0.76 18.98 19.98
CA ASN A 346 -0.78 19.09 21.44
C ASN A 346 0.62 18.90 22.04
N VAL A 347 1.38 17.92 21.56
CA VAL A 347 2.79 17.74 21.95
C VAL A 347 3.61 19.00 21.63
N LEU A 348 3.48 19.54 20.41
CA LEU A 348 4.17 20.77 20.01
C LEU A 348 3.75 21.99 20.85
N SER A 349 2.49 22.06 21.26
CA SER A 349 1.98 23.14 22.12
C SER A 349 2.57 23.06 23.52
N LEU A 350 2.61 21.87 24.11
CA LEU A 350 3.23 21.64 25.42
C LEU A 350 4.74 21.91 25.38
N ILE A 351 5.45 21.51 24.33
CA ILE A 351 6.87 21.83 24.13
C ILE A 351 7.10 23.36 24.15
N LYS A 352 6.15 24.14 23.62
CA LYS A 352 6.18 25.60 23.60
C LYS A 352 5.66 26.25 24.90
N GLY A 353 5.36 25.46 25.93
CA GLY A 353 4.82 25.94 27.20
C GLY A 353 3.39 26.45 27.11
N LYS A 354 2.61 26.02 26.11
CA LYS A 354 1.20 26.39 25.93
C LYS A 354 0.29 25.32 26.51
N ASN A 355 -0.77 25.75 27.18
CA ASN A 355 -1.77 24.88 27.81
C ASN A 355 -3.11 24.82 27.06
N ASP A 356 -3.28 25.61 25.99
CA ASP A 356 -4.46 25.56 25.13
C ASP A 356 -4.32 24.40 24.14
N LEU A 357 -4.82 23.24 24.54
CA LEU A 357 -4.72 21.99 23.78
C LEU A 357 -5.93 21.80 22.88
N LYS A 358 -5.68 21.32 21.67
CA LYS A 358 -6.72 20.96 20.72
C LYS A 358 -7.50 19.75 21.21
N VAL A 359 -8.79 19.80 20.92
CA VAL A 359 -9.77 18.77 21.24
C VAL A 359 -10.05 17.95 19.98
N TYR A 360 -9.93 16.64 20.10
CA TYR A 360 -10.40 15.70 19.09
C TYR A 360 -11.93 15.57 19.17
N GLN A 361 -12.59 15.94 18.08
CA GLN A 361 -14.03 15.76 17.90
C GLN A 361 -14.24 14.85 16.69
N PRO A 362 -14.65 13.58 16.89
CA PRO A 362 -14.79 12.63 15.79
C PRO A 362 -15.82 13.10 14.76
N LEU A 363 -15.38 13.31 13.52
CA LEU A 363 -16.25 13.57 12.38
C LEU A 363 -16.74 12.23 11.83
N ARG A 364 -17.75 11.63 12.46
CA ARG A 364 -18.23 10.26 12.18
C ARG A 364 -18.53 10.01 10.70
N TRP A 365 -19.12 10.97 10.00
CA TRP A 365 -19.37 10.85 8.56
C TRP A 365 -18.08 10.65 7.75
N LEU A 366 -16.99 11.35 8.09
CA LEU A 366 -15.72 11.28 7.36
C LEU A 366 -14.85 10.12 7.86
N GLU A 367 -14.62 10.09 9.16
CA GLU A 367 -13.73 9.14 9.83
C GLU A 367 -14.28 7.72 9.84
N GLY A 368 -15.61 7.58 9.88
CA GLY A 368 -16.32 6.31 9.83
C GLY A 368 -16.60 5.83 8.40
N SER A 369 -16.10 6.53 7.37
CA SER A 369 -16.29 6.07 5.99
C SER A 369 -15.44 4.86 5.68
N ILE A 370 -16.05 3.78 5.18
CA ILE A 370 -15.36 2.56 4.76
C ILE A 370 -15.24 2.49 3.25
N LYS A 371 -14.17 1.85 2.74
CA LYS A 371 -14.07 1.33 1.38
C LYS A 371 -13.87 -0.18 1.52
N LEU A 372 -14.92 -0.93 1.27
CA LEU A 372 -15.01 -2.38 1.45
C LEU A 372 -14.80 -3.09 0.11
N THR A 373 -13.94 -4.11 0.05
CA THR A 373 -13.84 -4.97 -1.14
C THR A 373 -14.88 -6.09 -1.13
N LEU A 374 -15.51 -6.34 -2.29
CA LEU A 374 -16.42 -7.47 -2.51
C LEU A 374 -15.92 -8.26 -3.73
N GLY A 375 -15.03 -9.21 -3.47
CA GLY A 375 -14.20 -9.86 -4.49
C GLY A 375 -13.14 -8.91 -5.08
N LYS A 376 -12.49 -9.34 -6.15
CA LYS A 376 -11.32 -8.72 -6.81
C LYS A 376 -11.56 -7.28 -7.22
N VAL A 377 -12.75 -6.99 -7.72
CA VAL A 377 -13.03 -5.79 -8.51
C VAL A 377 -14.11 -4.89 -7.94
N THR A 378 -15.00 -5.35 -7.07
CA THR A 378 -16.09 -4.50 -6.57
C THR A 378 -15.68 -3.81 -5.28
N TYR A 379 -15.97 -2.52 -5.17
CA TYR A 379 -15.88 -1.78 -3.91
C TYR A 379 -17.23 -1.23 -3.52
N ALA A 380 -17.51 -1.18 -2.22
CA ALA A 380 -18.59 -0.40 -1.64
C ALA A 380 -17.98 0.66 -0.73
N SER A 381 -18.35 1.93 -0.93
CA SER A 381 -18.04 2.97 0.04
C SER A 381 -19.31 3.42 0.72
N GLU A 382 -19.28 3.64 2.03
CA GLU A 382 -20.37 4.26 2.79
C GLU A 382 -19.82 5.24 3.82
N SER A 383 -20.50 6.36 4.00
CA SER A 383 -20.29 7.32 5.08
C SER A 383 -21.36 7.12 6.17
N ALA A 384 -20.94 6.95 7.42
CA ALA A 384 -21.78 6.56 8.56
C ALA A 384 -22.98 7.48 8.88
N GLU A 385 -23.08 8.67 8.27
CA GLU A 385 -24.21 9.61 8.47
C GLU A 385 -24.90 10.04 7.16
N ARG A 386 -24.42 9.61 5.98
CA ARG A 386 -25.03 9.98 4.70
C ARG A 386 -25.48 8.80 3.85
N GLU A 387 -25.30 7.56 4.32
CA GLU A 387 -25.64 6.31 3.61
C GLU A 387 -25.38 6.37 2.08
N ILE A 388 -24.25 6.98 1.70
CA ILE A 388 -23.90 7.13 0.29
C ILE A 388 -23.16 5.87 -0.12
N LEU A 389 -23.87 4.93 -0.73
CA LEU A 389 -23.27 3.74 -1.32
C LEU A 389 -22.74 4.04 -2.73
N MET A 390 -21.43 3.95 -2.92
CA MET A 390 -20.80 4.10 -4.24
C MET A 390 -20.15 2.78 -4.67
N PRO A 391 -20.81 1.96 -5.51
CA PRO A 391 -20.16 0.83 -6.14
C PRO A 391 -19.14 1.33 -7.17
N SER A 392 -17.93 0.79 -7.12
CA SER A 392 -16.90 1.09 -8.13
C SER A 392 -16.11 -0.15 -8.50
N ASN A 393 -15.48 -0.11 -9.67
CA ASN A 393 -14.53 -1.12 -10.11
C ASN A 393 -13.17 -0.49 -10.37
N SER A 394 -12.16 -0.81 -9.55
CA SER A 394 -10.80 -0.29 -9.74
C SER A 394 -9.96 -1.14 -10.69
N GLY A 395 -10.39 -2.38 -11.00
CA GLY A 395 -9.64 -3.38 -11.76
C GLY A 395 -8.33 -3.86 -11.11
N LYS A 396 -7.92 -3.26 -9.98
CA LYS A 396 -6.64 -3.53 -9.32
C LYS A 396 -6.81 -4.55 -8.22
N ILE A 397 -6.22 -5.72 -8.44
CA ILE A 397 -6.30 -6.83 -7.50
C ILE A 397 -5.37 -6.63 -6.30
N ASP A 398 -4.35 -5.78 -6.42
CA ASP A 398 -3.33 -5.52 -5.39
C ASP A 398 -3.76 -4.51 -4.30
N ILE A 399 -5.03 -4.07 -4.31
CA ILE A 399 -5.61 -3.10 -3.34
C ILE A 399 -4.71 -1.86 -3.18
N ASP A 400 -4.20 -1.33 -4.29
CA ASP A 400 -3.34 -0.14 -4.31
C ASP A 400 -2.07 -0.26 -3.42
N ALA A 401 -1.61 -1.47 -3.10
CA ALA A 401 -0.40 -1.68 -2.28
C ALA A 401 0.81 -0.92 -2.86
N LYS A 402 0.96 -0.87 -4.20
CA LYS A 402 1.96 -0.03 -4.88
C LYS A 402 1.93 1.46 -4.50
N LYS A 403 0.73 2.02 -4.33
CA LYS A 403 0.53 3.42 -3.93
C LYS A 403 0.90 3.57 -2.45
N ALA A 404 0.59 2.58 -1.62
CA ALA A 404 0.99 2.55 -0.23
C ALA A 404 2.52 2.58 -0.08
N TRP A 405 3.27 1.70 -0.76
CA TRP A 405 4.75 1.71 -0.70
C TRP A 405 5.35 3.09 -0.95
N ARG A 406 4.90 3.77 -2.03
CA ARG A 406 5.33 5.13 -2.36
C ARG A 406 5.02 6.15 -1.28
N HIS A 407 3.85 6.03 -0.65
CA HIS A 407 3.46 6.90 0.46
C HIS A 407 4.38 6.78 1.68
N PHE A 408 4.88 5.58 1.94
CA PHE A 408 5.82 5.29 3.03
C PHE A 408 7.28 5.57 2.67
N GLY A 409 7.55 6.20 1.52
CA GLY A 409 8.91 6.57 1.08
C GLY A 409 9.70 5.43 0.44
N GLU A 410 9.03 4.34 0.08
CA GLU A 410 9.64 3.18 -0.56
C GLU A 410 9.14 2.99 -2.00
N LYS A 411 9.99 2.42 -2.86
CA LYS A 411 9.59 1.97 -4.20
C LYS A 411 9.53 0.45 -4.18
N ALA A 412 8.37 -0.12 -4.50
CA ALA A 412 8.25 -1.56 -4.63
C ALA A 412 9.17 -2.05 -5.77
N ARG A 413 10.10 -2.95 -5.49
CA ARG A 413 11.07 -3.47 -6.48
C ARG A 413 10.40 -4.40 -7.49
N ALA A 414 10.93 -4.53 -8.71
CA ALA A 414 10.43 -5.49 -9.70
C ALA A 414 10.52 -6.95 -9.20
N SER A 415 11.56 -7.29 -8.42
CA SER A 415 11.70 -8.59 -7.74
C SER A 415 10.58 -8.84 -6.72
N GLU A 416 9.94 -7.78 -6.23
CA GLU A 416 8.74 -7.86 -5.40
C GLU A 416 7.47 -8.08 -6.26
N TYR A 417 7.58 -8.53 -7.51
CA TYR A 417 6.47 -9.02 -8.36
C TYR A 417 6.70 -10.44 -8.91
N LEU A 418 7.92 -10.96 -8.84
CA LEU A 418 8.40 -12.02 -9.72
C LEU A 418 8.49 -13.44 -9.11
N PRO A 419 7.48 -13.92 -8.35
CA PRO A 419 7.19 -15.36 -8.38
C PRO A 419 5.96 -15.71 -9.23
N THR A 420 5.06 -14.76 -9.47
CA THR A 420 3.69 -15.07 -9.93
C THR A 420 3.43 -14.87 -11.42
N ILE A 421 4.43 -14.47 -12.21
CA ILE A 421 4.32 -14.49 -13.68
C ILE A 421 4.81 -15.83 -14.25
N PHE A 422 5.64 -16.58 -13.52
CA PHE A 422 6.22 -17.83 -14.01
C PHE A 422 5.32 -19.06 -13.82
N GLU A 423 4.46 -19.11 -12.79
CA GLU A 423 3.62 -20.29 -12.50
C GLU A 423 2.20 -20.21 -13.11
N SER A 424 1.74 -19.05 -13.56
CA SER A 424 0.40 -18.88 -14.16
C SER A 424 0.38 -19.08 -15.69
N ILE A 425 1.55 -19.20 -16.32
CA ILE A 425 1.68 -19.35 -17.79
C ILE A 425 1.78 -20.84 -18.19
N THR A 426 1.97 -21.76 -17.24
CA THR A 426 2.08 -23.20 -17.51
C THR A 426 0.77 -23.99 -17.47
N SER A 427 -0.40 -23.36 -17.27
CA SER A 427 -1.69 -24.07 -17.18
C SER A 427 -2.80 -23.56 -18.11
N LEU A 428 -2.46 -23.13 -19.33
CA LEU A 428 -3.45 -22.86 -20.38
C LEU A 428 -3.04 -23.54 -21.69
N GLN A 429 -3.06 -24.88 -21.69
CA GLN A 429 -3.40 -25.61 -22.90
C GLN A 429 -4.89 -25.35 -23.17
N THR A 430 -5.19 -24.43 -24.08
CA THR A 430 -6.15 -24.59 -25.19
C THR A 430 -6.60 -23.22 -25.73
N ARG A 431 -6.36 -23.07 -27.05
CA ARG A 431 -7.15 -22.31 -28.02
C ARG A 431 -7.17 -20.77 -27.93
N THR A 432 -6.43 -20.22 -28.89
CA THR A 432 -6.79 -19.09 -29.77
C THR A 432 -6.83 -17.69 -29.17
N ALA A 433 -5.80 -16.87 -29.47
CA ALA A 433 -5.91 -15.41 -29.48
C ALA A 433 -4.81 -14.77 -30.35
N CYS A 434 -5.22 -13.89 -31.26
CA CYS A 434 -4.37 -13.01 -32.06
C CYS A 434 -3.98 -11.71 -31.31
N SER A 435 -2.90 -11.08 -31.80
CA SER A 435 -2.58 -9.64 -31.84
C SER A 435 -1.94 -8.94 -30.62
N PHE A 436 -0.62 -8.67 -30.78
CA PHE A 436 0.24 -7.51 -30.43
C PHE A 436 0.15 -6.75 -29.08
N ALA A 437 1.30 -6.59 -28.40
CA ALA A 437 1.71 -5.36 -27.70
C ALA A 437 3.20 -5.35 -27.24
N ALA A 438 3.93 -4.28 -27.56
CA ALA A 438 4.93 -3.71 -26.65
C ALA A 438 4.57 -2.21 -26.47
N TRP A 439 4.13 -1.89 -25.25
CA TRP A 439 3.12 -0.87 -24.83
C TRP A 439 1.68 -1.22 -25.24
N PRO A 440 0.70 -1.18 -24.32
CA PRO A 440 -0.57 -1.89 -24.47
C PRO A 440 -1.44 -1.22 -25.54
N LEU A 441 -1.43 -1.76 -26.74
CA LEU A 441 -2.54 -1.63 -27.67
C LEU A 441 -3.66 -2.62 -27.29
N CYS A 442 -4.16 -2.53 -26.05
CA CYS A 442 -5.51 -3.00 -25.77
C CYS A 442 -6.49 -1.98 -26.35
N VAL A 443 -6.76 -2.07 -27.64
CA VAL A 443 -7.78 -1.27 -28.29
C VAL A 443 -9.13 -1.86 -27.88
N SER A 444 -9.77 -1.23 -26.88
CA SER A 444 -11.20 -1.45 -26.57
C SER A 444 -12.00 -1.50 -27.89
N PRO A 445 -13.02 -2.36 -28.03
CA PRO A 445 -13.90 -2.41 -29.21
C PRO A 445 -14.45 -1.03 -29.63
N GLU A 446 -14.48 -0.08 -28.70
CA GLU A 446 -14.87 1.31 -28.93
C GLU A 446 -13.89 2.09 -29.83
N TYR A 447 -12.59 1.83 -29.77
CA TYR A 447 -11.58 2.51 -30.60
C TYR A 447 -11.40 1.86 -31.99
N ARG A 448 -11.72 0.56 -32.11
CA ARG A 448 -11.85 -0.14 -33.41
C ARG A 448 -12.96 0.46 -34.27
N ARG A 449 -14.07 0.85 -33.66
CA ARG A 449 -15.19 1.55 -34.33
C ARG A 449 -14.86 2.99 -34.75
N LYS A 450 -13.73 3.53 -34.28
CA LYS A 450 -13.27 4.90 -34.59
C LYS A 450 -12.17 4.95 -35.68
N GLY A 451 -11.81 3.82 -36.29
CA GLY A 451 -10.85 3.78 -37.41
C GLY A 451 -9.39 4.05 -37.06
N LEU A 452 -9.01 3.89 -35.78
CA LEU A 452 -7.66 4.19 -35.27
C LEU A 452 -6.70 2.98 -35.32
N ALA A 453 -7.13 1.86 -35.90
CA ALA A 453 -6.32 0.67 -36.20
C ALA A 453 -6.91 -0.06 -37.42
N THR A 454 -6.06 -0.61 -38.30
CA THR A 454 -6.45 -1.30 -39.55
C THR A 454 -6.01 -2.77 -39.57
N GLN A 455 -6.82 -3.63 -40.21
CA GLN A 455 -6.55 -5.06 -40.39
C GLN A 455 -5.62 -5.30 -41.59
N GLY A 456 -4.62 -6.17 -41.44
CA GLY A 456 -3.97 -6.91 -42.53
C GLY A 456 -4.27 -8.39 -42.36
N GLU A 457 -4.45 -9.14 -43.45
CA GLU A 457 -5.01 -10.51 -43.41
C GLU A 457 -4.05 -11.61 -42.93
N ASN A 458 -2.80 -11.31 -42.55
CA ASN A 458 -1.86 -12.29 -41.99
C ASN A 458 -0.88 -11.59 -41.02
N ASP A 459 -0.97 -11.89 -39.71
CA ASP A 459 -0.04 -11.38 -38.70
C ASP A 459 1.27 -12.20 -38.72
N TRP A 460 2.38 -11.60 -39.15
CA TRP A 460 3.63 -12.34 -39.48
C TRP A 460 4.83 -12.02 -38.56
N GLY A 461 4.67 -11.17 -37.52
CA GLY A 461 5.76 -10.83 -36.58
C GLY A 461 5.36 -9.94 -35.37
N PHE A 462 6.25 -9.81 -34.38
CA PHE A 462 6.13 -8.95 -33.18
C PHE A 462 7.32 -7.99 -33.07
N GLY A 463 7.20 -6.90 -32.32
CA GLY A 463 8.32 -5.97 -32.15
C GLY A 463 8.20 -4.96 -31.00
N ILE A 464 9.32 -4.34 -30.66
CA ILE A 464 9.44 -3.31 -29.61
C ILE A 464 10.38 -2.19 -30.07
N LEU A 465 10.01 -0.96 -29.68
CA LEU A 465 10.89 0.20 -29.68
C LEU A 465 11.11 0.62 -28.21
N SER A 466 12.34 0.51 -27.71
CA SER A 466 12.65 0.79 -26.29
C SER A 466 14.12 1.14 -26.09
N SER A 467 14.41 2.19 -25.31
CA SER A 467 15.76 2.48 -24.82
C SER A 467 16.28 1.45 -23.82
N ASN A 468 15.40 0.76 -23.07
CA ASN A 468 15.80 -0.18 -22.02
C ASN A 468 16.12 -1.58 -22.58
N PRO A 469 17.37 -2.08 -22.44
CA PRO A 469 17.77 -3.41 -22.92
C PRO A 469 16.99 -4.57 -22.29
N ALA A 470 16.55 -4.42 -21.04
CA ALA A 470 15.78 -5.44 -20.33
C ALA A 470 14.40 -5.65 -20.96
N ALA A 471 13.77 -4.59 -21.48
CA ALA A 471 12.48 -4.67 -22.15
C ALA A 471 12.60 -5.38 -23.51
N VAL A 472 13.68 -5.13 -24.25
CA VAL A 472 13.98 -5.83 -25.50
C VAL A 472 14.20 -7.32 -25.25
N MET A 473 15.03 -7.69 -24.29
CA MET A 473 15.24 -9.10 -23.93
C MET A 473 13.96 -9.78 -23.43
N ALA A 474 13.12 -9.06 -22.69
CA ALA A 474 11.86 -9.59 -22.19
C ALA A 474 10.89 -9.93 -23.33
N LEU A 475 10.75 -9.05 -24.34
CA LEU A 475 9.90 -9.33 -25.50
C LEU A 475 10.42 -10.55 -26.27
N LEU A 476 11.72 -10.59 -26.55
CA LEU A 476 12.32 -11.69 -27.33
C LEU A 476 12.10 -13.03 -26.62
N ARG A 477 12.41 -13.09 -25.32
CA ARG A 477 12.18 -14.30 -24.51
C ARG A 477 10.71 -14.68 -24.40
N ALA A 478 9.80 -13.71 -24.31
CA ALA A 478 8.36 -13.98 -24.26
C ALA A 478 7.82 -14.61 -25.54
N CYS A 479 8.56 -14.54 -26.63
CA CYS A 479 8.22 -15.15 -27.91
C CYS A 479 9.13 -16.35 -28.24
N ASP A 480 9.75 -16.98 -27.24
CA ASP A 480 10.71 -18.09 -27.36
C ASP A 480 11.93 -17.80 -28.26
N HIS A 481 12.27 -16.51 -28.43
CA HIS A 481 13.49 -16.11 -29.11
C HIS A 481 14.55 -15.67 -28.10
N GLY A 482 15.74 -16.28 -28.17
CA GLY A 482 16.91 -15.73 -27.52
C GLY A 482 17.27 -14.36 -28.09
N ILE A 483 18.01 -13.57 -27.32
CA ILE A 483 18.49 -12.24 -27.76
C ILE A 483 19.35 -12.36 -29.04
N GLU A 484 20.04 -13.49 -29.20
CA GLU A 484 20.83 -13.90 -30.36
C GLU A 484 20.00 -14.13 -31.63
N ASN A 485 18.68 -14.33 -31.51
CA ASN A 485 17.77 -14.62 -32.63
C ASN A 485 16.94 -13.40 -33.05
N ALA A 486 17.35 -12.19 -32.66
CA ALA A 486 16.74 -10.96 -33.17
C ALA A 486 16.87 -10.88 -34.71
N SER A 487 15.75 -10.74 -35.43
CA SER A 487 15.75 -10.74 -36.89
C SER A 487 15.97 -9.33 -37.45
N PHE A 488 17.22 -9.01 -37.79
CA PHE A 488 17.55 -7.72 -38.40
C PHE A 488 17.06 -7.60 -39.84
N ASP A 489 16.86 -8.71 -40.55
CA ASP A 489 16.30 -8.73 -41.90
C ASP A 489 14.85 -8.23 -41.91
N MET A 490 14.05 -8.65 -40.93
CA MET A 490 12.69 -8.11 -40.74
C MET A 490 12.70 -6.62 -40.45
N VAL A 491 13.61 -6.19 -39.58
CA VAL A 491 13.69 -4.78 -39.23
C VAL A 491 14.05 -3.94 -40.46
N LYS A 492 14.97 -4.44 -41.30
CA LYS A 492 15.34 -3.81 -42.58
C LYS A 492 14.16 -3.72 -43.54
N GLU A 493 13.43 -4.81 -43.70
CA GLU A 493 12.37 -4.94 -44.70
C GLU A 493 11.09 -4.20 -44.30
N TYR A 494 10.75 -4.18 -43.00
CA TYR A 494 9.43 -3.74 -42.54
C TYR A 494 9.45 -2.63 -41.51
N GLY A 495 10.59 -2.32 -40.88
CA GLY A 495 10.67 -1.35 -39.79
C GLY A 495 10.10 0.03 -40.14
N ALA A 496 10.41 0.53 -41.35
CA ALA A 496 9.93 1.84 -41.80
C ALA A 496 8.41 1.88 -41.98
N ASN A 497 7.85 0.85 -42.62
CA ASN A 497 6.41 0.74 -42.87
C ASN A 497 5.64 0.58 -41.55
N ILE A 498 6.14 -0.25 -40.63
CA ILE A 498 5.53 -0.46 -39.31
C ILE A 498 5.47 0.85 -38.54
N MET A 499 6.58 1.59 -38.47
CA MET A 499 6.61 2.87 -37.78
C MET A 499 5.67 3.90 -38.41
N ALA A 500 5.62 3.97 -39.74
CA ALA A 500 4.73 4.88 -40.48
C ALA A 500 3.23 4.65 -40.20
N THR A 501 2.85 3.42 -39.84
CA THR A 501 1.47 3.07 -39.46
C THR A 501 1.14 3.34 -37.99
N SER A 502 2.15 3.69 -37.16
CA SER A 502 1.95 3.89 -35.73
C SER A 502 0.95 5.02 -35.44
N PRO A 503 -0.04 4.82 -34.55
CA PRO A 503 -0.95 5.90 -34.14
C PRO A 503 -0.23 6.97 -33.31
N ILE A 504 0.99 6.68 -32.82
CA ILE A 504 1.79 7.58 -32.00
C ILE A 504 2.68 8.44 -32.91
N ARG A 505 2.44 9.75 -32.88
CA ARG A 505 3.10 10.72 -33.76
C ARG A 505 4.63 10.65 -33.70
N TYR A 506 5.23 10.63 -32.50
CA TYR A 506 6.70 10.65 -32.39
C TYR A 506 7.34 9.35 -32.89
N VAL A 507 6.66 8.20 -32.80
CA VAL A 507 7.12 6.93 -33.38
C VAL A 507 7.00 6.95 -34.90
N ARG A 508 5.91 7.53 -35.41
CA ARG A 508 5.67 7.68 -36.84
C ARG A 508 6.69 8.61 -37.51
N GLU A 509 7.09 9.65 -36.80
CA GLU A 509 8.04 10.67 -37.27
C GLU A 509 9.50 10.31 -36.92
N ALA A 510 9.74 9.22 -36.18
CA ALA A 510 11.07 8.79 -35.77
C ALA A 510 11.91 8.30 -36.95
N LYS A 511 13.22 8.58 -36.91
CA LYS A 511 14.15 8.23 -37.98
C LYS A 511 14.89 6.95 -37.63
N LEU A 512 14.76 5.93 -38.46
CA LEU A 512 15.53 4.70 -38.33
C LEU A 512 17.03 4.98 -38.48
N LYS A 513 17.83 4.39 -37.58
CA LYS A 513 19.29 4.53 -37.51
C LYS A 513 19.97 3.17 -37.26
N GLY A 514 21.21 3.06 -37.71
CA GLY A 514 22.04 1.87 -37.53
C GLY A 514 22.40 1.15 -38.83
N ARG A 515 23.36 0.22 -38.73
CA ARG A 515 23.95 -0.48 -39.88
C ARG A 515 22.94 -1.25 -40.73
N VAL A 516 21.86 -1.76 -40.11
CA VAL A 516 20.78 -2.49 -40.83
C VAL A 516 20.19 -1.66 -41.97
N PHE A 517 20.16 -0.34 -41.82
CA PHE A 517 19.59 0.60 -42.78
C PHE A 517 20.63 1.25 -43.70
N GLY A 518 21.90 0.79 -43.67
CA GLY A 518 22.98 1.38 -44.47
C GLY A 518 23.47 2.74 -43.98
N ILE A 519 23.13 3.11 -42.73
CA ILE A 519 23.50 4.40 -42.12
C ILE A 519 24.71 4.17 -41.20
N GLU A 520 25.91 4.48 -41.68
CA GLU A 520 27.14 4.41 -40.88
C GLU A 520 27.44 5.75 -40.18
N GLU A 521 26.86 5.95 -39.00
CA GLU A 521 27.30 6.99 -38.07
C GLU A 521 28.15 6.34 -36.99
N GLY A 522 29.46 6.19 -37.19
CA GLY A 522 30.59 5.97 -36.25
C GLY A 522 30.42 5.35 -34.83
N THR A 523 29.28 4.77 -34.46
CA THR A 523 28.82 4.55 -33.08
C THR A 523 28.64 3.07 -32.77
N GLY A 524 28.88 2.17 -33.72
CA GLY A 524 28.71 0.74 -33.54
C GLY A 524 27.25 0.26 -33.46
N THR A 525 26.27 1.17 -33.47
CA THR A 525 24.82 0.94 -33.44
C THR A 525 24.36 0.01 -34.56
N MET A 526 23.63 -1.04 -34.20
CA MET A 526 23.13 -2.01 -35.16
C MET A 526 21.73 -1.65 -35.64
N CYS A 527 20.79 -1.41 -34.74
CA CYS A 527 19.42 -1.05 -35.09
C CYS A 527 18.69 -0.25 -34.00
N CYS A 528 18.24 0.97 -34.31
CA CYS A 528 17.44 1.81 -33.43
C CYS A 528 16.56 2.80 -34.23
N ALA A 529 15.73 3.56 -33.53
CA ALA A 529 15.06 4.74 -34.08
C ALA A 529 15.32 5.97 -33.21
N ASP A 530 15.64 7.09 -33.85
CA ASP A 530 15.73 8.41 -33.25
C ASP A 530 14.33 8.99 -33.11
N THR A 531 13.82 9.00 -31.89
CA THR A 531 12.46 9.42 -31.58
C THR A 531 12.37 10.90 -31.23
N ASN A 532 13.50 11.60 -31.07
CA ASN A 532 13.60 12.93 -30.46
C ASN A 532 12.85 13.06 -29.11
N PHE A 533 12.50 11.92 -28.50
CA PHE A 533 11.82 11.87 -27.22
C PHE A 533 12.89 11.89 -26.14
N TRP A 534 12.82 12.87 -25.24
CA TRP A 534 13.85 13.04 -24.22
C TRP A 534 13.75 11.91 -23.20
N VAL A 535 14.61 10.90 -23.33
CA VAL A 535 14.78 9.81 -22.37
C VAL A 535 16.13 9.98 -21.71
N ASP A 536 16.16 10.04 -20.37
CA ASP A 536 17.41 9.93 -19.62
C ASP A 536 18.00 8.54 -19.84
N HIS A 537 19.10 8.48 -20.60
CA HIS A 537 19.78 7.23 -20.93
C HIS A 537 20.73 6.75 -19.82
N ALA A 538 20.86 7.43 -18.69
CA ALA A 538 21.75 7.02 -17.60
C ALA A 538 21.44 5.62 -17.07
N GLU A 539 20.17 5.33 -16.78
CA GLU A 539 19.71 4.01 -16.33
C GLU A 539 19.77 2.94 -17.44
N PRO A 540 19.23 3.18 -18.66
CA PRO A 540 19.38 2.26 -19.79
C PRO A 540 20.82 1.88 -20.12
N LEU A 541 21.75 2.83 -20.12
CA LEU A 541 23.17 2.58 -20.40
C LEU A 541 23.86 1.79 -19.28
N ALA A 542 23.50 2.04 -18.01
CA ALA A 542 23.98 1.23 -16.89
C ALA A 542 23.52 -0.23 -17.00
N ILE A 543 22.25 -0.44 -17.37
CA ILE A 543 21.71 -1.78 -17.65
C ILE A 543 22.43 -2.42 -18.84
N LEU A 544 22.63 -1.67 -19.93
CA LEU A 544 23.32 -2.17 -21.11
C LEU A 544 24.75 -2.63 -20.79
N ALA A 545 25.48 -1.90 -19.95
CA ALA A 545 26.81 -2.27 -19.50
C ALA A 545 26.82 -3.59 -18.71
N GLU A 546 25.86 -3.80 -17.80
CA GLU A 546 25.73 -5.05 -17.05
C GLU A 546 25.30 -6.23 -17.94
N VAL A 547 24.46 -5.97 -18.94
CA VAL A 547 24.01 -6.96 -19.91
C VAL A 547 25.18 -7.43 -20.78
N LYS A 548 25.98 -6.49 -21.31
CA LYS A 548 27.17 -6.77 -22.13
C LYS A 548 28.25 -7.59 -21.40
N LYS A 549 28.26 -7.60 -20.05
CA LYS A 549 29.16 -8.48 -19.27
C LYS A 549 28.75 -9.95 -19.31
N LYS A 550 27.49 -10.25 -19.59
CA LYS A 550 26.90 -11.60 -19.44
C LYS A 550 26.46 -12.21 -20.75
N ILE A 551 26.07 -11.38 -21.72
CA ILE A 551 25.58 -11.81 -23.03
C ILE A 551 26.12 -10.92 -24.14
N THR A 552 26.30 -11.49 -25.33
CA THR A 552 26.63 -10.72 -26.54
C THR A 552 25.40 -9.92 -26.96
N TRP A 553 25.48 -8.60 -26.86
CA TRP A 553 24.39 -7.70 -27.22
C TRP A 553 24.41 -7.37 -28.72
N PRO A 554 23.41 -7.80 -29.52
CA PRO A 554 23.48 -7.69 -30.97
C PRO A 554 23.01 -6.34 -31.53
N PHE A 555 22.33 -5.51 -30.74
CA PHE A 555 21.78 -4.22 -31.22
C PHE A 555 22.80 -3.07 -31.20
N GLY A 556 24.02 -3.30 -30.72
CA GLY A 556 25.10 -2.31 -30.70
C GLY A 556 24.96 -1.27 -29.58
N GLU A 557 25.49 -0.07 -29.79
CA GLU A 557 25.33 1.05 -28.86
C GLU A 557 23.95 1.71 -28.99
N LEU A 558 23.57 2.47 -27.96
CA LEU A 558 22.36 3.29 -27.95
C LEU A 558 22.74 4.77 -28.03
N PRO A 559 22.59 5.43 -29.19
CA PRO A 559 22.82 6.87 -29.29
C PRO A 559 21.82 7.67 -28.45
N GLU A 560 22.20 8.89 -28.06
CA GLU A 560 21.30 9.81 -27.36
C GLU A 560 20.03 10.07 -28.18
N GLY A 561 18.88 10.11 -27.51
CA GLY A 561 17.57 10.31 -28.15
C GLY A 561 17.05 9.13 -28.98
N CYS A 562 17.78 8.01 -29.02
CA CYS A 562 17.39 6.81 -29.76
C CYS A 562 16.85 5.70 -28.85
N GLU A 563 16.03 4.83 -29.42
CA GLU A 563 15.50 3.62 -28.80
C GLU A 563 15.81 2.40 -29.67
N PHE A 564 16.19 1.26 -29.06
CA PHE A 564 16.44 0.03 -29.82
C PHE A 564 15.16 -0.45 -30.49
N LEU A 565 15.27 -0.84 -31.76
CA LEU A 565 14.18 -1.43 -32.52
C LEU A 565 14.45 -2.91 -32.73
N ALA A 566 13.56 -3.76 -32.19
CA ALA A 566 13.62 -5.21 -32.40
C ALA A 566 12.32 -5.70 -33.01
N LEU A 567 12.43 -6.50 -34.08
CA LEU A 567 11.32 -7.25 -34.67
C LEU A 567 11.68 -8.75 -34.70
N ILE A 568 10.66 -9.61 -34.59
CA ILE A 568 10.78 -11.07 -34.65
C ILE A 568 9.59 -11.67 -35.40
N HIS A 569 9.80 -12.82 -36.02
CA HIS A 569 8.71 -13.56 -36.65
C HIS A 569 7.80 -14.16 -35.58
N SER A 570 6.50 -14.24 -35.87
CA SER A 570 5.62 -15.08 -35.06
C SER A 570 6.11 -16.52 -35.20
N PRO A 571 6.28 -17.28 -34.11
CA PRO A 571 6.66 -18.68 -34.23
C PRO A 571 5.65 -19.40 -35.13
N SER A 572 6.17 -20.06 -36.17
CA SER A 572 5.35 -20.88 -37.05
C SER A 572 4.66 -21.95 -36.23
N THR A 573 3.32 -22.01 -36.27
CA THR A 573 2.57 -23.16 -35.77
C THR A 573 2.84 -24.35 -36.68
N THR A 574 4.02 -24.96 -36.54
CA THR A 574 4.27 -26.31 -37.02
C THR A 574 3.65 -27.26 -36.01
N SER A 575 2.59 -27.92 -36.46
CA SER A 575 1.91 -29.04 -35.82
C SER A 575 2.89 -30.01 -35.17
N HIS A 576 2.69 -30.32 -33.89
CA HIS A 576 2.67 -31.69 -33.35
C HIS A 576 1.96 -31.70 -31.99
#